data_AF-A0A533SPZ5-F1
#
_entry.id   AF-A0A533SPZ5-F1
#
_cell.length_a   1.000
_cell.length_b   1.000
_cell.length_c   1.000
_cell.angle_alpha   90.00
_cell.angle_beta   90.00
_cell.angle_gamma   90.00
#
_symmetry.space_group_name_H-M   'P 1'
#
loop_
_entity.id
_entity.type
_entity.pdbx_description
1 polymer ?
#
loop_
_entity_poly.entity_id
_entity_poly.type
_entity_poly.pdbx_seq_one_letter_code
_entity_poly.pdbx_strand_id
1 'polypeptide(L)'
;MKTLAILGSTGSIGESALKVVNEFPEKFRVKALAAGLRADRALEQAKLLGAEIVAVAREEDAKRLRGELPGVEVLHGEDGLLRVATAEGVQMVLSSIVGAAGLKP
;
A
#
# COMPACT_ATOMS: atom_id res chain seq x y z
N MET A 1 -5.48 15.98 -9.26
CA MET A 1 -4.90 14.68 -8.89
C MET A 1 -5.20 14.41 -7.42
N LYS A 2 -5.86 13.29 -7.10
CA LYS A 2 -6.11 12.81 -5.74
C LYS A 2 -5.05 11.82 -5.32
N THR A 3 -4.48 12.00 -4.13
CA THR A 3 -3.46 11.10 -3.58
C THR A 3 -4.11 10.05 -2.67
N LEU A 4 -3.83 8.77 -2.95
CA LEU A 4 -4.47 7.63 -2.30
C LEU A 4 -3.50 6.85 -1.41
N ALA A 5 -4.05 6.31 -0.31
CA ALA A 5 -3.50 5.15 0.39
C ALA A 5 -4.42 3.94 0.18
N ILE A 6 -3.85 2.75 -0.03
CA ILE A 6 -4.62 1.52 -0.21
C ILE A 6 -4.23 0.49 0.84
N LEU A 7 -5.16 0.19 1.75
CA LEU A 7 -5.03 -0.89 2.72
C LEU A 7 -5.62 -2.17 2.11
N GLY A 8 -4.80 -3.22 1.95
CA GLY A 8 -5.21 -4.46 1.28
C GLY A 8 -4.98 -4.46 -0.24
N SER A 9 -3.91 -3.83 -0.72
CA SER A 9 -3.63 -3.58 -2.14
C SER A 9 -3.53 -4.84 -3.02
N THR A 10 -3.18 -5.99 -2.43
CA THR A 10 -3.03 -7.28 -3.11
C THR A 10 -4.28 -8.18 -3.02
N GLY A 11 -5.36 -7.66 -2.45
CA GLY A 11 -6.68 -8.29 -2.44
C GLY A 11 -7.49 -7.93 -3.69
N SER A 12 -8.64 -8.59 -3.88
CA SER A 12 -9.49 -8.38 -5.07
C SER A 12 -9.91 -6.91 -5.27
N ILE A 13 -10.35 -6.25 -4.19
CA ILE A 13 -10.76 -4.84 -4.22
C ILE A 13 -9.55 -3.92 -4.45
N GLY A 14 -8.45 -4.16 -3.73
CA GLY A 14 -7.21 -3.40 -3.89
C GLY A 14 -6.67 -3.44 -5.31
N GLU A 15 -6.56 -4.63 -5.90
CA GLU A 15 -6.10 -4.78 -7.29
C GLU A 15 -7.06 -4.14 -8.30
N SER A 16 -8.37 -4.23 -8.06
CA SER A 16 -9.37 -3.57 -8.92
C SER A 16 -9.24 -2.05 -8.84
N ALA A 17 -9.02 -1.49 -7.65
CA ALA A 17 -8.77 -0.06 -7.48
C ALA A 17 -7.48 0.38 -8.17
N LEU A 18 -6.41 -0.42 -8.10
CA LEU A 18 -5.15 -0.13 -8.79
C LEU A 18 -5.29 -0.13 -10.31
N LYS A 19 -6.16 -0.97 -10.89
CA LYS A 19 -6.49 -0.91 -12.32
C LYS A 19 -7.10 0.44 -12.70
N VAL A 20 -8.03 0.94 -11.88
CA VAL A 20 -8.64 2.27 -12.08
C VAL A 20 -7.58 3.38 -11.95
N VAL A 21 -6.66 3.30 -11.00
CA VAL A 21 -5.57 4.27 -10.88
C VAL A 21 -4.71 4.28 -12.14
N ASN A 22 -4.36 3.11 -12.68
CA ASN A 22 -3.57 3.00 -13.90
C ASN A 22 -4.33 3.49 -15.15
N GLU A 23 -5.65 3.38 -15.18
CA GLU A 23 -6.48 3.88 -16.28
C GLU A 23 -6.65 5.40 -16.26
N PHE A 24 -6.55 6.03 -15.09
CA PHE A 24 -6.73 7.48 -14.90
C PHE A 24 -5.57 8.13 -14.12
N PRO A 25 -4.32 8.06 -14.63
CA PRO A 25 -3.13 8.56 -13.93
C PRO A 25 -3.13 10.09 -13.73
N GLU A 26 -3.87 10.84 -14.54
CA GLU A 26 -4.06 12.29 -14.37
C GLU A 26 -4.98 12.63 -13.18
N LYS A 27 -5.81 11.68 -12.76
CA LYS A 27 -6.77 11.84 -11.67
C LYS A 27 -6.27 11.27 -10.36
N PHE A 28 -5.52 10.17 -10.37
CA PHE A 28 -5.14 9.45 -9.16
C PHE A 28 -3.65 9.12 -9.11
N ARG A 29 -3.11 9.12 -7.89
CA ARG A 29 -1.77 8.61 -7.59
C ARG A 29 -1.82 7.79 -6.30
N VAL A 30 -1.16 6.63 -6.28
CA VAL A 30 -0.95 5.87 -5.05
C VAL A 30 0.34 6.32 -4.38
N LYS A 31 0.23 6.86 -3.18
CA LYS A 31 1.40 7.26 -2.37
C LYS A 31 1.81 6.15 -1.39
N ALA A 32 0.83 5.48 -0.80
CA ALA A 32 1.06 4.47 0.22
C ALA A 32 0.22 3.22 -0.04
N LEU A 33 0.78 2.03 0.18
CA LEU A 33 0.04 0.78 0.04
C LEU A 33 0.41 -0.22 1.13
N ALA A 34 -0.57 -1.00 1.56
CA ALA A 34 -0.39 -2.06 2.52
C ALA A 34 -0.91 -3.39 1.96
N ALA A 35 -0.13 -4.45 2.18
CA ALA A 35 -0.46 -5.81 1.79
C ALA A 35 -0.35 -6.77 2.98
N GLY A 36 -1.03 -7.90 2.88
CA GLY A 36 -0.91 -8.99 3.85
C GLY A 36 0.36 -9.81 3.61
N LEU A 37 0.17 -11.08 3.27
CA LEU A 37 1.23 -12.07 3.04
C LEU A 37 1.79 -12.08 1.60
N ARG A 38 1.21 -11.29 0.70
CA ARG A 38 1.61 -11.27 -0.73
C ARG A 38 2.66 -10.19 -0.99
N ALA A 39 3.80 -10.27 -0.29
CA ALA A 39 4.85 -9.25 -0.32
C ALA A 39 5.43 -9.01 -1.74
N ASP A 40 5.61 -10.06 -2.54
CA ASP A 40 6.13 -9.91 -3.91
C ASP A 40 5.17 -9.14 -4.83
N ARG A 41 3.87 -9.31 -4.63
CA ARG A 41 2.87 -8.50 -5.36
C ARG A 41 2.89 -7.05 -4.88
N ALA A 42 3.06 -6.81 -3.58
CA ALA A 42 3.19 -5.46 -3.05
C ALA A 42 4.43 -4.73 -3.61
N LEU A 43 5.54 -5.46 -3.78
CA LEU A 43 6.76 -4.97 -4.42
C LEU A 43 6.51 -4.53 -5.87
N GLU A 44 5.91 -5.41 -6.68
CA GLU A 44 5.56 -5.12 -8.07
C GLU A 44 4.68 -3.87 -8.17
N GLN A 45 3.64 -3.80 -7.33
CA GLN A 45 2.74 -2.65 -7.25
C GLN A 45 3.48 -1.37 -6.86
N ALA A 46 4.36 -1.42 -5.85
CA ALA A 46 5.11 -0.27 -5.39
C ALA A 46 6.03 0.30 -6.47
N LYS A 47 6.74 -0.57 -7.21
CA LYS A 47 7.61 -0.17 -8.33
C LYS A 47 6.81 0.44 -9.47
N LEU A 48 5.70 -0.19 -9.85
CA LEU A 48 4.85 0.26 -10.96
C LEU A 48 4.22 1.63 -10.68
N LEU A 49 3.77 1.86 -9.46
CA LEU A 49 2.99 3.04 -9.08
C LEU A 49 3.84 4.18 -8.51
N GLY A 50 5.14 3.93 -8.25
CA GLY A 50 6.01 4.88 -7.57
C GLY A 50 5.53 5.19 -6.15
N ALA A 51 5.14 4.14 -5.41
CA ALA A 51 4.70 4.28 -4.02
C ALA A 51 5.87 4.69 -3.12
N GLU A 52 5.61 5.59 -2.19
CA GLU A 52 6.61 6.13 -1.25
C GLU A 52 6.62 5.35 0.08
N ILE A 53 5.52 4.65 0.41
CA ILE A 53 5.36 3.89 1.65
C ILE A 53 4.74 2.53 1.33
N VAL A 54 5.33 1.46 1.86
CA VAL A 54 4.83 0.08 1.73
C VAL A 54 4.79 -0.59 3.10
N ALA A 55 3.65 -1.17 3.47
CA ALA A 55 3.53 -2.01 4.65
C ALA A 55 3.16 -3.46 4.28
N VAL A 56 3.79 -4.43 4.93
CA VAL A 56 3.48 -5.87 4.77
C VAL A 56 3.20 -6.53 6.11
N ALA A 57 2.60 -7.72 6.11
CA ALA A 57 2.24 -8.36 7.38
C ALA A 57 3.46 -8.79 8.22
N ARG A 58 4.53 -9.30 7.59
CA ARG A 58 5.67 -9.91 8.28
C ARG A 58 6.92 -9.04 8.24
N GLU A 59 7.68 -9.06 9.33
CA GLU A 59 8.95 -8.33 9.43
C GLU A 59 10.01 -8.86 8.44
N GLU A 60 10.06 -10.17 8.21
CA GLU A 60 11.00 -10.80 7.26
C GLU A 60 10.80 -10.28 5.83
N ASP A 61 9.54 -10.14 5.41
CA ASP A 61 9.17 -9.59 4.11
C ASP A 61 9.57 -8.11 4.03
N ALA A 62 9.27 -7.31 5.06
CA ALA A 62 9.66 -5.91 5.09
C ALA A 62 11.18 -5.72 5.02
N LYS A 63 11.97 -6.55 5.73
CA LYS A 63 13.43 -6.52 5.67
C LYS A 63 13.95 -6.75 4.25
N ARG A 64 13.40 -7.74 3.55
CA ARG A 64 13.75 -8.02 2.15
C ARG A 64 13.35 -6.86 1.24
N LEU A 65 12.11 -6.39 1.35
CA LEU A 65 11.56 -5.31 0.52
C LEU A 65 12.34 -4.00 0.66
N ARG A 66 12.91 -3.68 1.83
CA ARG A 66 13.80 -2.51 2.00
C ARG A 66 15.01 -2.55 1.07
N GLY A 67 15.58 -3.74 0.81
CA GLY A 67 16.68 -3.91 -0.13
C GLY A 67 16.25 -3.76 -1.59
N GLU A 68 15.00 -4.06 -1.90
CA GLU A 68 14.45 -4.04 -3.27
C GLU A 68 13.77 -2.73 -3.65
N LEU A 69 13.49 -1.87 -2.67
CA LEU A 69 12.81 -0.58 -2.80
C LEU A 69 13.64 0.55 -2.16
N PRO A 70 14.80 0.90 -2.73
CA PRO A 70 15.62 1.98 -2.20
C PRO A 70 14.84 3.30 -2.21
N GLY A 71 14.83 4.00 -1.08
CA GLY A 71 14.13 5.29 -0.92
C GLY A 71 12.63 5.19 -0.58
N VAL A 72 12.08 3.98 -0.47
CA VAL A 72 10.69 3.75 -0.03
C VAL A 72 10.68 3.44 1.47
N GLU A 73 9.75 4.02 2.21
CA GLU A 73 9.53 3.70 3.62
C GLU A 73 8.81 2.34 3.73
N VAL A 74 9.55 1.29 4.08
CA VAL A 74 9.00 -0.08 4.18
C VAL A 74 8.83 -0.50 5.65
N LEU A 75 7.57 -0.75 6.03
CA LEU A 75 7.14 -1.11 7.39
C LEU A 75 6.47 -2.50 7.42
N HIS A 76 6.14 -2.97 8.61
CA HIS A 76 5.37 -4.19 8.79
C HIS A 76 4.36 -4.10 9.93
N GLY A 77 3.46 -5.08 9.96
CA GLY A 77 2.49 -5.24 11.04
C GLY A 77 1.54 -4.06 11.17
N GLU A 78 0.97 -3.92 12.36
CA GLU A 78 -0.08 -2.95 12.64
C GLU A 78 0.40 -1.50 12.54
N ASP A 79 1.62 -1.21 13.00
CA ASP A 79 2.22 0.13 12.88
C ASP A 79 2.41 0.52 11.41
N GLY A 80 2.77 -0.45 10.56
CA GLY A 80 2.83 -0.23 9.11
C GLY A 80 1.48 0.11 8.50
N LEU A 81 0.40 -0.57 8.92
CA LEU A 81 -0.96 -0.26 8.48
C LEU A 81 -1.37 1.16 8.87
N LEU A 82 -1.14 1.54 10.13
CA LEU A 82 -1.45 2.88 10.64
C LEU A 82 -0.65 3.94 9.89
N ARG A 83 0.64 3.69 9.64
CA ARG A 83 1.50 4.61 8.90
C ARG A 83 1.03 4.85 7.46
N VAL A 84 0.51 3.80 6.79
CA VAL A 84 -0.09 3.90 5.45
C VAL A 84 -1.40 4.68 5.50
N ALA A 85 -2.28 4.37 6.45
CA ALA A 85 -3.58 5.05 6.60
C ALA A 85 -3.44 6.54 6.94
N THR A 86 -2.41 6.91 7.70
CA THR A 86 -2.16 8.27 8.20
C THR A 86 -1.08 9.02 7.41
N ALA A 87 -0.70 8.53 6.22
CA ALA A 87 0.39 9.11 5.48
C ALA A 87 0.12 10.56 5.05
N GLU A 88 1.06 11.45 5.38
CA GLU A 88 0.94 12.88 5.07
C GLU A 88 0.74 13.11 3.56
N GLY A 89 -0.20 13.99 3.23
CA GLY A 89 -0.56 14.31 1.84
C GLY A 89 -1.45 13.28 1.15
N VAL A 90 -1.80 12.17 1.81
CA VAL A 90 -2.91 11.30 1.37
C VAL A 90 -4.23 12.03 1.61
N GLN A 91 -5.11 11.99 0.60
CA GLN A 91 -6.41 12.66 0.62
C GLN A 91 -7.57 11.66 0.72
N MET A 92 -7.32 10.39 0.45
CA MET A 92 -8.32 9.34 0.50
C MET A 92 -7.65 8.00 0.82
N VAL A 93 -8.23 7.28 1.78
CA VAL A 93 -7.82 5.92 2.16
C VAL A 93 -8.86 4.94 1.65
N LEU A 94 -8.44 3.97 0.85
CA LEU A 94 -9.25 2.81 0.51
C LEU A 94 -8.94 1.68 1.48
N SER A 95 -9.86 1.41 2.40
CA SER A 95 -9.77 0.23 3.28
C SER A 95 -10.42 -0.98 2.63
N SER A 96 -9.59 -1.95 2.24
CA SER A 96 -10.01 -3.22 1.62
C SER A 96 -9.44 -4.46 2.33
N ILE A 97 -9.00 -4.28 3.58
CA ILE A 97 -8.57 -5.36 4.45
C ILE A 97 -9.80 -6.17 4.88
N VAL A 98 -9.65 -7.50 4.92
CA VAL A 98 -10.72 -8.40 5.34
C VAL A 98 -10.83 -8.44 6.86
N GLY A 99 -12.05 -8.31 7.38
CA GLY A 99 -12.37 -8.51 8.79
C GLY A 99 -11.90 -7.38 9.73
N ALA A 100 -11.83 -7.69 11.01
CA ALA A 100 -11.55 -6.71 12.08
C ALA A 100 -10.16 -6.06 11.97
N ALA A 101 -9.23 -6.65 11.22
CA ALA A 101 -7.91 -6.09 10.99
C ALA A 101 -7.94 -4.72 10.29
N GLY A 102 -9.02 -4.40 9.57
CA GLY A 102 -9.20 -3.09 8.91
C GLY A 102 -9.94 -2.04 9.75
N LEU A 103 -10.26 -2.31 11.02
CA LEU A 103 -11.04 -1.38 11.87
C LEU A 103 -10.18 -0.29 12.52
N LYS A 104 -8.98 -0.65 12.96
CA LYS A 104 -8.09 0.27 13.68
C LYS A 104 -7.37 1.26 12.74
N PRO A 105 -6.77 0.82 11.62
CA PRO A 105 -6.19 1.73 10.62
C PRO A 105 -7.28 2.46 9.84
#